data_AF-A0A7W0T8B9-F1
#
_entry.id   AF-A0A7W0T8B9-F1
#
_cell.length_a   1.000
_cell.length_b   1.000
_cell.length_c   1.000
_cell.angle_alpha   90.00
_cell.angle_beta   90.00
_cell.angle_gamma   90.00
#
_symmetry.space_group_name_H-M   'P 1'
#
loop_
_entity.id
_entity.type
_entity.pdbx_description
1 polymer ?
#
loop_
_entity_poly.entity_id
_entity_poly.type
_entity_poly.pdbx_seq_one_letter_code
_entity_poly.pdbx_strand_id
1 'polypeptide(L)'
;MRRLRFTLAMGALALIAVFATAAAGGNGGFQTSIDEMLDGRNGWTTKAIISVGDTLGGGYTFEAIPDGIAVERVNGRGTADIFVNHELSLVPFPATRQDHLNSTVSRLRLNINGAGVVKGEYVIPQSAGYQRFCSSFLVGPEHGFERELLLTNEEARDIVLRQADSWHGPSPPGVLLTEPGAEQAGVVVALDPRSGAYRSIYGMGRHNHENTVGIPGYGYPVVLSGDDTFDAPASQLYLYKAASGADVWNDNGKLYAFVADNSAINDYGDITEAMAAVPGAFIEVPRAIATGKINGREVTSADFGYPAPPSSAIPNGPQWVLEHWSNLNNVFQFIRVEDIAYNRTSPRTVYLADTGEPRAISSGTRLGRGSSGTNGAYPNGRIYELRLGSNPLAGATLDILPGANFDLGGYQNANVVHQPDNLETTRDALYIQEDTGAHNSSSPPTGYAAFPGATNARIWRYDLTTRALTVVAEVNQAITGAPAAARGTWESSGIVDASAVFGPGAFLVDVQAHGWDTEIPGGNDPPAVPKRENGQLLLLRAPSS
;
A
#
# COMPACT_ATOMS: atom_id res chain seq x y z
N MET A 1 56.97 16.85 -33.55
CA MET A 1 55.52 17.15 -33.46
C MET A 1 55.08 17.01 -32.01
N ARG A 2 54.48 18.07 -31.45
CA ARG A 2 54.17 18.26 -30.02
C ARG A 2 53.21 17.17 -29.50
N ARG A 3 53.60 16.48 -28.43
CA ARG A 3 52.68 15.65 -27.63
C ARG A 3 51.90 16.59 -26.69
N LEU A 4 50.60 16.72 -26.93
CA LEU A 4 49.66 17.37 -26.03
C LEU A 4 49.57 16.52 -24.74
N ARG A 5 49.92 17.12 -23.60
CA ARG A 5 49.63 16.56 -22.28
C ARG A 5 48.21 16.99 -21.91
N PHE A 6 47.27 16.04 -21.89
CA PHE A 6 46.00 16.23 -21.20
C PHE A 6 46.26 16.01 -19.71
N THR A 7 46.18 17.10 -18.94
CA THR A 7 46.15 17.04 -17.48
C THR A 7 44.70 16.73 -17.09
N LEU A 8 44.44 15.52 -16.58
CA LEU A 8 43.18 15.23 -15.90
C LEU A 8 43.11 16.09 -14.63
N ALA A 9 42.18 17.04 -14.59
CA ALA A 9 41.72 17.62 -13.33
C ALA A 9 40.71 16.63 -12.73
N MET A 10 41.15 15.80 -11.79
CA MET A 10 40.23 15.11 -10.88
C MET A 10 39.63 16.17 -9.95
N GLY A 11 38.43 16.64 -10.28
CA GLY A 11 37.58 17.32 -9.31
C GLY A 11 37.06 16.29 -8.33
N ALA A 12 37.60 16.28 -7.11
CA ALA A 12 37.00 15.55 -6.00
C ALA A 12 35.67 16.25 -5.65
N LEU A 13 34.55 15.73 -6.13
CA LEU A 13 33.26 16.00 -5.49
C LEU A 13 33.28 15.26 -4.15
N ALA A 14 33.42 16.01 -3.06
CA ALA A 14 33.14 15.50 -1.74
C ALA A 14 31.62 15.26 -1.64
N LEU A 15 31.20 14.00 -1.72
CA LEU A 15 29.89 13.57 -1.23
C LEU A 15 29.88 13.82 0.28
N ILE A 16 29.22 14.91 0.69
CA ILE A 16 28.86 15.11 2.09
C ILE A 16 27.65 14.21 2.33
N ALA A 17 27.89 12.96 2.70
CA ALA A 17 26.89 12.16 3.37
C ALA A 17 26.67 12.80 4.74
N VAL A 18 25.59 13.57 4.90
CA VAL A 18 25.17 14.10 6.19
C VAL A 18 24.62 12.93 6.99
N PHE A 19 25.49 12.16 7.63
CA PHE A 19 25.08 11.24 8.68
C PHE A 19 24.73 12.09 9.90
N ALA A 20 23.46 12.43 10.04
CA ALA A 20 22.95 13.10 11.23
C ALA A 20 22.99 12.11 12.41
N THR A 21 24.09 12.15 13.17
CA THR A 21 24.12 11.55 14.51
C THR A 21 23.55 12.58 15.49
N ALA A 22 22.22 12.69 15.52
CA ALA A 22 21.57 13.49 16.55
C ALA A 22 21.85 12.85 17.93
N ALA A 23 22.35 13.67 18.86
CA ALA A 23 22.64 13.23 20.22
C ALA A 23 21.37 12.71 20.90
N ALA A 24 21.47 11.58 21.60
CA ALA A 24 20.40 11.05 22.43
C ALA A 24 19.95 12.11 23.47
N GLY A 25 18.87 12.83 23.17
CA GLY A 25 18.20 13.70 24.11
C GLY A 25 17.67 12.86 25.27
N GLY A 26 18.03 13.23 26.51
CA GLY A 26 17.75 12.43 27.71
C GLY A 26 16.31 11.93 27.80
N ASN A 27 16.12 10.65 28.18
CA ASN A 27 14.86 9.91 28.38
C ASN A 27 13.75 9.99 27.29
N GLY A 28 13.86 10.85 26.27
CA GLY A 28 12.81 11.16 25.30
C GLY A 28 12.84 10.34 24.00
N GLY A 29 13.96 9.65 23.72
CA GLY A 29 14.19 8.92 22.47
C GLY A 29 14.80 9.79 21.36
N PHE A 30 15.20 9.16 20.26
CA PHE A 30 15.71 9.79 19.05
C PHE A 30 14.60 10.58 18.34
N GLN A 31 14.95 11.72 17.77
CA GLN A 31 14.12 12.48 16.83
C GLN A 31 14.98 12.85 15.65
N THR A 32 14.42 12.72 14.45
CA THR A 32 15.09 13.16 13.24
C THR A 32 15.40 14.67 13.29
N SER A 33 16.49 15.05 12.62
CA SER A 33 16.81 16.46 12.38
C SER A 33 16.33 16.96 11.02
N ILE A 34 15.69 16.10 10.22
CA ILE A 34 15.07 16.48 8.95
C ILE A 34 13.75 17.19 9.24
N ASP A 35 13.52 18.32 8.56
CA ASP A 35 12.28 19.09 8.69
C ASP A 35 11.04 18.22 8.37
N GLU A 36 9.86 18.61 8.87
CA GLU A 36 8.62 17.88 8.63
C GLU A 36 8.27 17.81 7.14
N MET A 37 8.12 16.59 6.61
CA MET A 37 7.66 16.31 5.24
C MET A 37 6.14 16.43 5.09
N LEU A 38 5.43 16.87 6.12
CA LEU A 38 3.98 17.04 6.13
C LEU A 38 3.59 18.29 6.92
N ASP A 39 2.78 19.15 6.31
CA ASP A 39 2.25 20.37 6.94
C ASP A 39 0.81 20.16 7.42
N GLY A 40 0.57 20.37 8.72
CA GLY A 40 -0.79 20.41 9.26
C GLY A 40 -1.62 21.57 8.70
N ARG A 41 -2.89 21.32 8.38
CA ARG A 41 -3.85 22.30 7.84
C ARG A 41 -5.06 22.44 8.74
N ASN A 42 -5.77 23.56 8.65
CA ASN A 42 -7.01 23.78 9.41
C ASN A 42 -6.87 23.56 10.93
N GLY A 43 -5.75 24.00 11.50
CA GLY A 43 -5.45 23.90 12.94
C GLY A 43 -4.81 22.58 13.37
N TRP A 44 -4.66 21.62 12.46
CA TRP A 44 -3.87 20.42 12.70
C TRP A 44 -2.38 20.74 12.76
N THR A 45 -1.62 19.92 13.50
CA THR A 45 -0.18 20.06 13.66
C THR A 45 0.54 18.75 13.37
N THR A 46 1.74 18.84 12.83
CA THR A 46 2.61 17.69 12.54
C THR A 46 3.88 17.75 13.38
N LYS A 47 4.53 16.60 13.54
CA LYS A 47 5.85 16.47 14.17
C LYS A 47 6.59 15.28 13.57
N ALA A 48 7.79 15.52 13.05
CA ALA A 48 8.64 14.45 12.55
C ALA A 48 9.12 13.53 13.70
N ILE A 49 9.12 12.22 13.46
CA ILE A 49 9.59 11.21 14.40
C ILE A 49 10.95 10.68 13.97
N ILE A 50 11.02 10.07 12.80
CA ILE A 50 12.22 9.46 12.23
C ILE A 50 12.17 9.54 10.70
N SER A 51 13.30 9.79 10.06
CA SER A 51 13.42 9.86 8.60
C SER A 51 14.26 8.72 8.05
N VAL A 52 14.03 8.37 6.80
CA VAL A 52 14.80 7.34 6.10
C VAL A 52 16.30 7.64 6.19
N GLY A 53 17.08 6.62 6.49
CA GLY A 53 18.53 6.72 6.67
C GLY A 53 18.97 7.17 8.07
N ASP A 54 18.07 7.62 8.93
CA ASP A 54 18.38 7.82 10.35
C ASP A 54 18.79 6.50 11.01
N THR A 55 19.79 6.57 11.88
CA THR A 55 20.33 5.39 12.56
C THR A 55 20.19 5.52 14.08
N LEU A 56 19.77 4.43 14.72
CA LEU A 56 19.61 4.35 16.17
C LEU A 56 20.77 3.58 16.82
N GLY A 57 20.95 3.79 18.12
CA GLY A 57 21.84 2.96 18.93
C GLY A 57 21.46 1.48 18.80
N GLY A 58 22.45 0.62 18.52
CA GLY A 58 22.20 -0.80 18.24
C GLY A 58 22.21 -1.18 16.75
N GLY A 59 22.42 -0.21 15.85
CA GLY A 59 22.65 -0.48 14.42
C GLY A 59 21.39 -0.59 13.57
N TYR A 60 20.24 -0.20 14.12
CA TYR A 60 18.99 -0.08 13.36
C TYR A 60 19.03 1.18 12.48
N THR A 61 18.53 1.06 11.25
CA THR A 61 18.32 2.17 10.30
C THR A 61 16.82 2.21 9.99
N PHE A 62 16.20 3.38 9.90
CA PHE A 62 14.85 3.47 9.33
C PHE A 62 14.98 3.42 7.80
N GLU A 63 14.43 2.39 7.16
CA GLU A 63 14.65 2.13 5.74
C GLU A 63 13.65 2.85 4.84
N ALA A 64 13.96 2.84 3.54
CA ALA A 64 13.21 3.54 2.51
C ALA A 64 11.75 3.08 2.39
N ILE A 65 10.96 3.94 1.76
CA ILE A 65 9.55 3.72 1.39
C ILE A 65 8.73 3.22 2.59
N PRO A 66 8.63 4.02 3.68
CA PRO A 66 7.78 3.67 4.81
C PRO A 66 6.31 3.76 4.41
N ASP A 67 5.55 2.75 4.82
CA ASP A 67 4.16 2.55 4.44
C ASP A 67 3.38 1.96 5.64
N GLY A 68 2.42 1.06 5.43
CA GLY A 68 1.55 0.42 6.40
C GLY A 68 2.00 0.47 7.86
N ILE A 69 1.26 1.22 8.68
CA ILE A 69 1.54 1.40 10.11
C ILE A 69 0.53 0.61 10.95
N ALA A 70 1.01 -0.07 11.98
CA ALA A 70 0.14 -0.67 12.99
C ALA A 70 0.59 -0.33 14.41
N VAL A 71 -0.35 0.05 15.28
CA VAL A 71 -0.07 0.19 16.71
C VAL A 71 -0.16 -1.20 17.36
N GLU A 72 0.99 -1.74 17.77
CA GLU A 72 1.04 -3.05 18.43
C GLU A 72 0.50 -2.98 19.85
N ARG A 73 1.09 -2.11 20.68
CA ARG A 73 0.72 -2.01 22.10
C ARG A 73 1.22 -0.75 22.76
N VAL A 74 0.46 -0.28 23.74
CA VAL A 74 0.94 0.65 24.76
C VAL A 74 1.65 -0.14 25.86
N ASN A 75 2.93 0.15 26.08
CA ASN A 75 3.71 -0.48 27.13
C ASN A 75 3.49 0.23 28.48
N GLY A 76 3.62 -0.52 29.58
CA GLY A 76 3.84 0.11 30.88
C GLY A 76 5.13 0.93 30.86
N ARG A 77 5.14 2.10 31.53
CA ARG A 77 6.27 3.07 31.64
C ARG A 77 6.39 4.12 30.51
N GLY A 78 5.30 4.44 29.82
CA GLY A 78 5.26 5.62 28.94
C GLY A 78 5.89 5.42 27.57
N THR A 79 5.86 4.19 27.04
CA THR A 79 6.28 3.89 25.66
C THR A 79 5.19 3.10 24.94
N ALA A 80 5.21 3.08 23.61
CA ALA A 80 4.38 2.21 22.79
C ALA A 80 5.24 1.53 21.72
N ASP A 81 4.85 0.34 21.30
CA ASP A 81 5.47 -0.37 20.18
C ASP A 81 4.54 -0.23 18.96
N ILE A 82 5.12 0.07 17.80
CA ILE A 82 4.43 0.14 16.50
C ILE A 82 5.17 -0.71 15.47
N PHE A 83 4.47 -1.09 14.42
CA PHE A 83 5.04 -1.64 13.19
C PHE A 83 4.95 -0.63 12.07
N VAL A 84 5.95 -0.63 11.19
CA VAL A 84 6.00 0.15 9.95
C VAL A 84 6.51 -0.78 8.85
N ASN A 85 5.74 -0.91 7.78
CA ASN A 85 6.16 -1.61 6.58
C ASN A 85 7.19 -0.78 5.80
N HIS A 86 8.05 -1.47 5.05
CA HIS A 86 8.95 -0.85 4.09
C HIS A 86 8.74 -1.52 2.73
N GLU A 87 8.23 -0.76 1.76
CA GLU A 87 7.71 -1.21 0.47
C GLU A 87 8.84 -1.48 -0.56
N LEU A 88 9.89 -2.17 -0.10
CA LEU A 88 11.14 -2.32 -0.84
C LEU A 88 11.15 -3.58 -1.71
N SER A 89 11.87 -3.53 -2.84
CA SER A 89 12.07 -4.68 -3.71
C SER A 89 13.44 -4.68 -4.40
N LEU A 90 14.09 -5.85 -4.43
CA LEU A 90 15.26 -6.05 -5.29
C LEU A 90 14.87 -6.26 -6.76
N VAL A 91 13.60 -6.54 -7.06
CA VAL A 91 13.10 -6.53 -8.44
C VAL A 91 12.83 -5.08 -8.86
N PRO A 92 13.48 -4.54 -9.91
CA PRO A 92 13.34 -3.14 -10.30
C PRO A 92 11.91 -2.71 -10.61
N PHE A 93 11.48 -1.61 -10.01
CA PHE A 93 10.17 -0.99 -10.22
C PHE A 93 10.22 0.53 -9.95
N PRO A 94 9.82 1.38 -10.92
CA PRO A 94 9.76 1.07 -12.36
C PRO A 94 11.13 0.57 -12.85
N ALA A 95 11.21 -0.09 -14.02
CA ALA A 95 12.37 -0.86 -14.49
C ALA A 95 13.77 -0.17 -14.46
N THR A 96 13.84 1.14 -14.25
CA THR A 96 15.07 1.94 -14.13
C THR A 96 15.51 2.22 -12.69
N ARG A 97 14.71 1.84 -11.69
CA ARG A 97 14.93 2.05 -10.26
C ARG A 97 14.87 0.69 -9.56
N GLN A 98 15.79 0.42 -8.65
CA GLN A 98 15.83 -0.78 -7.83
C GLN A 98 16.12 -0.36 -6.40
N ASP A 99 15.43 -0.96 -5.43
CA ASP A 99 15.79 -0.75 -4.03
C ASP A 99 17.04 -1.57 -3.70
N HIS A 100 17.74 -1.17 -2.64
CA HIS A 100 18.93 -1.87 -2.20
C HIS A 100 18.62 -3.05 -1.25
N LEU A 101 17.34 -3.28 -0.92
CA LEU A 101 16.87 -4.34 -0.03
C LEU A 101 15.56 -4.95 -0.54
N ASN A 102 15.27 -6.17 -0.11
CA ASN A 102 13.91 -6.70 -0.07
C ASN A 102 13.11 -6.03 1.06
N SER A 103 11.79 -6.20 1.06
CA SER A 103 10.91 -5.61 2.08
C SER A 103 11.30 -6.01 3.48
N THR A 104 11.04 -5.09 4.41
CA THR A 104 11.25 -5.30 5.83
C THR A 104 10.05 -4.78 6.61
N VAL A 105 9.88 -5.28 7.83
CA VAL A 105 8.94 -4.69 8.80
C VAL A 105 9.73 -4.22 10.00
N SER A 106 9.64 -2.92 10.26
CA SER A 106 10.26 -2.28 11.40
C SER A 106 9.33 -2.33 12.59
N ARG A 107 9.85 -2.72 13.75
CA ARG A 107 9.20 -2.52 15.05
C ARG A 107 9.89 -1.39 15.77
N LEU A 108 9.17 -0.30 15.99
CA LEU A 108 9.67 0.89 16.68
C LEU A 108 9.06 1.01 18.06
N ARG A 109 9.89 1.27 19.07
CA ARG A 109 9.42 1.68 20.40
C ARG A 109 9.46 3.20 20.49
N LEU A 110 8.30 3.82 20.64
CA LEU A 110 8.15 5.27 20.78
C LEU A 110 7.96 5.68 22.24
N ASN A 111 8.55 6.80 22.63
CA ASN A 111 8.23 7.48 23.89
C ASN A 111 6.90 8.24 23.75
N ILE A 112 5.94 8.03 24.64
CA ILE A 112 4.60 8.61 24.53
C ILE A 112 4.58 10.14 24.72
N ASN A 113 5.48 10.70 25.54
CA ASN A 113 5.48 12.13 25.82
C ASN A 113 6.06 12.96 24.66
N GLY A 114 6.97 12.37 23.88
CA GLY A 114 7.73 13.08 22.85
C GLY A 114 7.63 12.49 21.45
N ALA A 115 7.06 11.30 21.29
CA ALA A 115 7.12 10.47 20.09
C ALA A 115 8.55 10.07 19.65
N GLY A 116 9.57 10.32 20.47
CA GLY A 116 10.94 9.96 20.11
C GLY A 116 11.15 8.45 20.09
N VAL A 117 11.97 7.96 19.16
CA VAL A 117 12.25 6.54 18.97
C VAL A 117 13.28 6.06 19.98
N VAL A 118 12.87 5.16 20.86
CA VAL A 118 13.70 4.59 21.93
C VAL A 118 14.47 3.37 21.44
N LYS A 119 13.87 2.58 20.54
CA LYS A 119 14.44 1.35 19.97
C LYS A 119 13.82 1.10 18.60
N GLY A 120 14.60 0.57 17.66
CA GLY A 120 14.10 -0.04 16.43
C GLY A 120 14.69 -1.43 16.23
N GLU A 121 13.95 -2.32 15.59
CA GLU A 121 14.43 -3.62 15.09
C GLU A 121 13.61 -4.09 13.89
N TYR A 122 14.20 -4.87 12.99
CA TYR A 122 13.45 -5.51 11.91
C TYR A 122 12.85 -6.83 12.41
N VAL A 123 11.52 -6.89 12.51
CA VAL A 123 10.79 -8.11 12.90
C VAL A 123 10.53 -9.04 11.73
N ILE A 124 10.49 -8.48 10.51
CA ILE A 124 10.69 -9.23 9.26
C ILE A 124 11.93 -8.63 8.59
N PRO A 125 13.07 -9.35 8.55
CA PRO A 125 14.30 -8.85 7.94
C PRO A 125 14.27 -9.03 6.41
N GLN A 126 15.12 -8.28 5.70
CA GLN A 126 15.25 -8.38 4.23
C GLN A 126 15.59 -9.80 3.73
N SER A 127 16.23 -10.62 4.56
CA SER A 127 16.51 -12.03 4.27
C SER A 127 15.25 -12.90 4.18
N ALA A 128 14.07 -12.38 4.54
CA ALA A 128 12.80 -13.07 4.32
C ALA A 128 12.44 -13.14 2.82
N GLY A 129 12.93 -12.21 2.00
CA GLY A 129 12.73 -12.24 0.55
C GLY A 129 11.37 -11.79 0.06
N TYR A 130 10.61 -11.09 0.90
CA TYR A 130 9.35 -10.46 0.51
C TYR A 130 9.60 -9.16 -0.26
N GLN A 131 8.65 -8.78 -1.12
CA GLN A 131 8.71 -7.64 -2.02
C GLN A 131 7.52 -6.72 -1.75
N ARG A 132 7.77 -5.41 -1.82
CA ARG A 132 6.76 -4.35 -1.76
C ARG A 132 5.71 -4.58 -0.66
N PHE A 133 6.17 -4.62 0.59
CA PHE A 133 5.26 -4.52 1.73
C PHE A 133 4.58 -3.15 1.72
N CYS A 134 3.37 -3.10 1.17
CA CYS A 134 2.53 -1.91 1.11
C CYS A 134 1.88 -1.66 2.49
N SER A 135 0.56 -1.72 2.60
CA SER A 135 -0.16 -1.43 3.83
C SER A 135 -0.24 -2.64 4.79
N SER A 136 -0.72 -2.42 6.03
CA SER A 136 -0.78 -3.45 7.07
C SER A 136 -1.99 -3.34 8.00
N PHE A 137 -2.31 -4.43 8.70
CA PHE A 137 -3.37 -4.44 9.69
C PHE A 137 -3.07 -5.40 10.85
N LEU A 138 -3.32 -4.97 12.09
CA LEU A 138 -3.16 -5.81 13.27
C LEU A 138 -4.51 -6.44 13.65
N VAL A 139 -4.68 -7.72 13.35
CA VAL A 139 -5.85 -8.48 13.78
C VAL A 139 -5.69 -8.95 15.23
N GLY A 140 -6.80 -9.29 15.90
CA GLY A 140 -6.82 -9.69 17.31
C GLY A 140 -8.16 -10.26 17.76
N PRO A 141 -8.41 -10.40 19.08
CA PRO A 141 -9.65 -10.98 19.63
C PRO A 141 -10.94 -10.33 19.14
N GLU A 142 -10.96 -9.02 18.95
CA GLU A 142 -12.13 -8.31 18.40
C GLU A 142 -12.48 -8.73 16.95
N HIS A 143 -11.46 -9.18 16.21
CA HIS A 143 -11.54 -9.68 14.84
C HIS A 143 -11.77 -11.21 14.77
N GLY A 144 -11.99 -11.88 15.91
CA GLY A 144 -12.21 -13.32 15.98
C GLY A 144 -10.94 -14.18 16.03
N PHE A 145 -9.78 -13.59 16.35
CA PHE A 145 -8.50 -14.30 16.48
C PHE A 145 -8.15 -14.58 17.95
N GLU A 146 -7.56 -15.73 18.27
CA GLU A 146 -7.16 -16.06 19.64
C GLU A 146 -5.93 -15.25 20.13
N ARG A 147 -5.20 -14.65 19.19
CA ARG A 147 -4.02 -13.82 19.43
C ARG A 147 -3.88 -12.77 18.35
N GLU A 148 -3.02 -11.79 18.60
CA GLU A 148 -2.68 -10.79 17.60
C GLU A 148 -1.81 -11.40 16.50
N LEU A 149 -2.09 -11.00 15.26
CA LEU A 149 -1.23 -11.22 14.11
C LEU A 149 -1.15 -9.90 13.34
N LEU A 150 0.05 -9.49 12.96
CA LEU A 150 0.20 -8.44 11.95
C LEU A 150 0.04 -9.09 10.59
N LEU A 151 -0.89 -8.59 9.78
CA LEU A 151 -1.05 -8.95 8.38
C LEU A 151 -0.39 -7.85 7.56
N THR A 152 0.68 -8.19 6.87
CA THR A 152 1.44 -7.31 5.96
C THR A 152 1.48 -7.95 4.58
N ASN A 153 1.56 -7.15 3.52
CA ASN A 153 1.04 -7.54 2.22
C ASN A 153 2.03 -7.25 1.10
N GLU A 154 2.31 -8.23 0.25
CA GLU A 154 3.07 -7.95 -0.97
C GLU A 154 2.16 -7.37 -2.05
N GLU A 155 2.41 -6.12 -2.41
CA GLU A 155 1.88 -5.51 -3.62
C GLU A 155 2.88 -5.77 -4.78
N ALA A 156 2.91 -7.01 -5.26
CA ALA A 156 3.89 -7.41 -6.26
C ALA A 156 3.40 -8.55 -7.14
N ARG A 157 3.61 -8.41 -8.45
CA ARG A 157 3.30 -9.47 -9.44
C ARG A 157 4.50 -10.27 -9.93
N ASP A 158 5.71 -9.89 -9.51
CA ASP A 158 6.96 -10.44 -10.02
C ASP A 158 7.11 -11.93 -9.71
N ILE A 159 7.91 -12.64 -10.52
CA ILE A 159 8.40 -13.96 -10.13
C ILE A 159 9.69 -13.76 -9.35
N VAL A 160 9.80 -14.42 -8.20
CA VAL A 160 10.87 -14.19 -7.22
C VAL A 160 11.50 -15.49 -6.74
N LEU A 161 12.74 -15.39 -6.30
CA LEU A 161 13.43 -16.38 -5.49
C LEU A 161 13.64 -15.79 -4.09
N ARG A 162 12.84 -16.22 -3.11
CA ARG A 162 12.85 -15.64 -1.74
C ARG A 162 14.22 -15.62 -1.07
N GLN A 163 15.09 -16.58 -1.39
CA GLN A 163 16.37 -16.78 -0.71
C GLN A 163 17.56 -16.66 -1.67
N ALA A 164 17.33 -16.13 -2.87
CA ALA A 164 18.36 -15.93 -3.88
C ALA A 164 18.11 -14.61 -4.62
N ASP A 165 18.97 -14.33 -5.60
CA ASP A 165 18.78 -13.19 -6.49
C ASP A 165 17.47 -13.35 -7.28
N SER A 166 16.61 -12.34 -7.23
CA SER A 166 15.34 -12.31 -7.95
C SER A 166 15.42 -11.48 -9.24
N TRP A 167 16.63 -11.06 -9.64
CA TRP A 167 16.84 -10.21 -10.80
C TRP A 167 18.09 -10.63 -11.60
N HIS A 168 17.98 -11.72 -12.36
CA HIS A 168 19.06 -12.24 -13.20
C HIS A 168 18.61 -12.61 -14.62
N GLY A 169 19.58 -12.97 -15.47
CA GLY A 169 19.33 -13.49 -16.82
C GLY A 169 19.54 -12.49 -17.95
N PRO A 170 19.32 -12.91 -19.22
CA PRO A 170 19.54 -12.08 -20.39
C PRO A 170 18.47 -10.97 -20.50
N SER A 171 18.83 -9.82 -21.07
CA SER A 171 17.96 -8.64 -21.17
C SER A 171 16.64 -8.91 -21.94
N PRO A 172 15.45 -8.60 -21.37
CA PRO A 172 15.25 -8.06 -20.02
C PRO A 172 15.44 -9.13 -18.92
N PRO A 173 16.14 -8.81 -17.81
CA PRO A 173 16.33 -9.75 -16.71
C PRO A 173 14.99 -10.12 -16.04
N GLY A 174 14.97 -11.24 -15.31
CA GLY A 174 13.83 -11.69 -14.52
C GLY A 174 13.88 -13.20 -14.26
N VAL A 175 13.27 -13.62 -13.15
CA VAL A 175 13.11 -15.03 -12.80
C VAL A 175 11.98 -15.64 -13.65
N LEU A 176 12.20 -16.83 -14.17
CA LEU A 176 11.13 -17.62 -14.78
C LEU A 176 10.49 -18.55 -13.76
N LEU A 177 9.17 -18.73 -13.82
CA LEU A 177 8.44 -19.63 -12.91
C LEU A 177 8.89 -21.10 -13.03
N THR A 178 9.59 -21.46 -14.10
CA THR A 178 10.20 -22.78 -14.29
C THR A 178 11.48 -23.00 -13.50
N GLU A 179 12.05 -21.94 -12.90
CA GLU A 179 13.27 -22.06 -12.11
C GLU A 179 13.00 -22.76 -10.76
N PRO A 180 13.93 -23.60 -10.28
CA PRO A 180 13.77 -24.27 -9.00
C PRO A 180 13.61 -23.27 -7.84
N GLY A 181 12.50 -23.38 -7.11
CA GLY A 181 12.21 -22.51 -5.96
C GLY A 181 11.61 -21.15 -6.33
N ALA A 182 11.35 -20.89 -7.62
CA ALA A 182 10.63 -19.71 -8.05
C ALA A 182 9.17 -19.76 -7.62
N GLU A 183 8.66 -18.63 -7.16
CA GLU A 183 7.24 -18.41 -6.93
C GLU A 183 6.84 -17.01 -7.36
N GLN A 184 5.56 -16.79 -7.64
CA GLN A 184 5.09 -15.43 -7.86
C GLN A 184 5.04 -14.68 -6.52
N ALA A 185 5.31 -13.38 -6.48
CA ALA A 185 5.03 -12.55 -5.30
C ALA A 185 3.50 -12.36 -5.13
N GLY A 186 3.07 -11.46 -4.26
CA GLY A 186 1.64 -11.20 -4.05
C GLY A 186 1.02 -12.20 -3.08
N VAL A 187 1.52 -12.21 -1.84
CA VAL A 187 0.93 -12.94 -0.71
C VAL A 187 0.67 -11.99 0.45
N VAL A 188 -0.29 -12.36 1.29
CA VAL A 188 -0.34 -11.90 2.67
C VAL A 188 0.71 -12.64 3.50
N VAL A 189 1.45 -11.91 4.33
CA VAL A 189 2.37 -12.42 5.34
C VAL A 189 1.78 -12.15 6.72
N ALA A 190 1.62 -13.22 7.51
CA ALA A 190 1.21 -13.12 8.91
C ALA A 190 2.44 -13.18 9.81
N LEU A 191 2.65 -12.16 10.63
CA LEU A 191 3.64 -12.10 11.71
C LEU A 191 2.93 -12.26 13.06
N ASP A 192 3.45 -13.13 13.93
CA ASP A 192 3.04 -13.23 15.32
C ASP A 192 3.94 -12.34 16.19
N PRO A 193 3.45 -11.18 16.70
CA PRO A 193 4.27 -10.23 17.45
C PRO A 193 4.90 -10.79 18.73
N ARG A 194 4.34 -11.87 19.29
CA ARG A 194 4.81 -12.47 20.55
C ARG A 194 5.97 -13.41 20.32
N SER A 195 5.91 -14.22 19.26
CA SER A 195 6.95 -15.21 18.96
C SER A 195 8.00 -14.69 17.97
N GLY A 196 7.67 -13.68 17.17
CA GLY A 196 8.49 -13.21 16.05
C GLY A 196 8.45 -14.15 14.84
N ALA A 197 7.67 -15.23 14.88
CA ALA A 197 7.48 -16.09 13.73
C ALA A 197 6.62 -15.38 12.68
N TYR A 198 6.95 -15.58 11.41
CA TYR A 198 6.14 -15.09 10.28
C TYR A 198 6.02 -16.16 9.19
N ARG A 199 4.97 -16.07 8.37
CA ARG A 199 4.76 -16.95 7.21
C ARG A 199 3.77 -16.36 6.21
N SER A 200 3.90 -16.78 4.95
CA SER A 200 2.92 -16.49 3.91
C SER A 200 1.62 -17.27 4.11
N ILE A 201 0.47 -16.63 3.89
CA ILE A 201 -0.87 -17.21 3.90
C ILE A 201 -1.39 -17.22 2.46
N TYR A 202 -0.93 -18.19 1.66
CA TYR A 202 -1.26 -18.27 0.24
C TYR A 202 -2.77 -18.34 -0.02
N GLY A 203 -3.53 -18.99 0.86
CA GLY A 203 -4.99 -19.10 0.71
C GLY A 203 -5.76 -17.78 0.80
N MET A 204 -5.12 -16.66 1.15
CA MET A 204 -5.73 -15.33 1.08
C MET A 204 -5.78 -14.76 -0.34
N GLY A 205 -5.26 -15.48 -1.33
CA GLY A 205 -5.22 -15.05 -2.72
C GLY A 205 -3.80 -14.89 -3.23
N ARG A 206 -3.69 -14.81 -4.54
CA ARG A 206 -2.45 -14.50 -5.25
C ARG A 206 -2.78 -13.32 -6.13
N HIS A 207 -2.58 -12.13 -5.60
CA HIS A 207 -2.89 -10.84 -6.22
C HIS A 207 -2.04 -9.75 -5.53
N ASN A 208 -2.19 -8.49 -5.94
CA ASN A 208 -1.39 -7.39 -5.42
C ASN A 208 -2.10 -6.85 -4.19
N HIS A 209 -1.70 -7.34 -3.03
CA HIS A 209 -2.41 -7.04 -1.80
C HIS A 209 -2.00 -5.66 -1.29
N GLU A 210 -2.95 -4.74 -1.22
CA GLU A 210 -2.72 -3.43 -0.58
C GLU A 210 -2.72 -3.60 0.95
N ASN A 211 -3.91 -3.76 1.53
CA ASN A 211 -4.09 -4.16 2.90
C ASN A 211 -4.97 -5.40 3.08
N THR A 212 -4.98 -5.93 4.30
CA THR A 212 -5.71 -7.13 4.67
C THR A 212 -6.39 -6.93 6.02
N VAL A 213 -7.67 -6.56 6.01
CA VAL A 213 -8.39 -6.00 7.17
C VAL A 213 -9.31 -7.02 7.80
N GLY A 214 -9.12 -7.28 9.11
CA GLY A 214 -10.03 -8.09 9.89
C GLY A 214 -11.35 -7.35 10.18
N ILE A 215 -12.49 -8.00 9.96
CA ILE A 215 -13.80 -7.42 10.21
C ILE A 215 -14.36 -7.92 11.56
N PRO A 216 -14.57 -7.03 12.55
CA PRO A 216 -15.10 -7.42 13.85
C PRO A 216 -16.52 -8.00 13.81
N GLY A 217 -16.86 -8.76 14.86
CA GLY A 217 -18.27 -9.06 15.19
C GLY A 217 -18.89 -10.31 14.55
N TYR A 218 -18.11 -11.15 13.85
CA TYR A 218 -18.56 -12.46 13.37
C TYR A 218 -18.24 -13.62 14.32
N GLY A 219 -17.35 -13.43 15.29
CA GLY A 219 -16.94 -14.47 16.26
C GLY A 219 -15.94 -15.50 15.71
N TYR A 220 -15.50 -15.32 14.46
CA TYR A 220 -14.43 -16.06 13.80
C TYR A 220 -13.78 -15.14 12.75
N PRO A 221 -12.57 -15.44 12.24
CA PRO A 221 -11.91 -14.59 11.27
C PRO A 221 -12.69 -14.40 9.97
N VAL A 222 -13.01 -13.15 9.68
CA VAL A 222 -13.46 -12.64 8.39
C VAL A 222 -12.53 -11.51 8.04
N VAL A 223 -11.84 -11.61 6.90
CA VAL A 223 -10.77 -10.70 6.51
C VAL A 223 -11.01 -10.25 5.07
N LEU A 224 -10.91 -8.96 4.78
CA LEU A 224 -11.05 -8.41 3.43
C LEU A 224 -9.70 -7.95 2.89
N SER A 225 -9.49 -8.06 1.58
CA SER A 225 -8.32 -7.53 0.88
C SER A 225 -8.69 -7.19 -0.56
N GLY A 226 -8.16 -6.08 -1.08
CA GLY A 226 -8.28 -5.65 -2.47
C GLY A 226 -7.07 -6.09 -3.31
N ASP A 227 -7.23 -6.07 -4.64
CA ASP A 227 -6.14 -6.25 -5.60
C ASP A 227 -5.76 -4.89 -6.21
N ASP A 228 -4.67 -4.28 -5.76
CA ASP A 228 -4.16 -3.07 -6.39
C ASP A 228 -3.34 -3.40 -7.64
N THR A 229 -4.04 -3.60 -8.74
CA THR A 229 -3.45 -4.23 -9.91
C THR A 229 -2.50 -3.32 -10.69
N PHE A 230 -1.30 -3.84 -10.99
CA PHE A 230 -0.38 -3.23 -11.98
C PHE A 230 -0.89 -3.31 -13.43
N ASP A 231 -2.02 -3.99 -13.67
CA ASP A 231 -2.68 -4.17 -14.97
C ASP A 231 -4.08 -3.54 -15.01
N ALA A 232 -4.28 -2.45 -14.25
CA ALA A 232 -5.53 -1.68 -14.19
C ALA A 232 -6.24 -1.51 -15.56
N PRO A 233 -7.57 -1.66 -15.62
CA PRO A 233 -8.53 -1.67 -14.50
C PRO A 233 -8.98 -3.10 -14.07
N ALA A 234 -8.05 -4.04 -13.90
CA ALA A 234 -8.36 -5.43 -13.53
C ALA A 234 -8.20 -5.69 -12.02
N SER A 235 -9.08 -5.14 -11.19
CA SER A 235 -9.05 -5.30 -9.72
C SER A 235 -10.29 -6.02 -9.18
N GLN A 236 -10.17 -6.73 -8.06
CA GLN A 236 -11.27 -7.39 -7.36
C GLN A 236 -11.20 -7.23 -5.85
N LEU A 237 -12.35 -7.39 -5.19
CA LEU A 237 -12.46 -7.48 -3.75
C LEU A 237 -12.59 -8.94 -3.30
N TYR A 238 -11.74 -9.34 -2.36
CA TYR A 238 -11.72 -10.67 -1.80
C TYR A 238 -12.04 -10.69 -0.30
N LEU A 239 -12.65 -11.78 0.13
CA LEU A 239 -12.92 -12.12 1.53
C LEU A 239 -12.27 -13.45 1.85
N TYR A 240 -11.42 -13.49 2.88
CA TYR A 240 -10.91 -14.71 3.47
C TYR A 240 -11.68 -15.04 4.75
N LYS A 241 -12.12 -16.29 4.88
CA LYS A 241 -12.82 -16.80 6.06
C LYS A 241 -12.14 -18.06 6.59
N ALA A 242 -11.91 -18.09 7.90
CA ALA A 242 -11.39 -19.25 8.62
C ALA A 242 -12.25 -19.56 9.85
N ALA A 243 -12.08 -20.75 10.43
CA ALA A 243 -12.80 -21.12 11.65
C ALA A 243 -12.15 -20.55 12.93
N SER A 244 -10.86 -20.24 12.88
CA SER A 244 -10.05 -19.75 14.02
C SER A 244 -8.85 -18.94 13.52
N GLY A 245 -8.25 -18.13 14.38
CA GLY A 245 -6.97 -17.46 14.07
C GLY A 245 -5.84 -18.47 13.88
N ALA A 246 -5.91 -19.63 14.54
CA ALA A 246 -5.03 -20.76 14.28
C ALA A 246 -5.19 -21.33 12.85
N ASP A 247 -6.41 -21.36 12.30
CA ASP A 247 -6.66 -21.76 10.92
C ASP A 247 -6.17 -20.72 9.92
N VAL A 248 -6.23 -19.42 10.25
CA VAL A 248 -5.54 -18.39 9.46
C VAL A 248 -4.04 -18.65 9.44
N TRP A 249 -3.42 -18.79 10.62
CA TRP A 249 -1.98 -19.06 10.74
C TRP A 249 -1.54 -20.32 10.00
N ASN A 250 -2.38 -21.36 9.96
CA ASN A 250 -2.07 -22.62 9.28
C ASN A 250 -2.52 -22.66 7.82
N ASP A 251 -3.06 -21.55 7.29
CA ASP A 251 -3.60 -21.44 5.94
C ASP A 251 -4.65 -22.51 5.62
N ASN A 252 -5.61 -22.69 6.54
CA ASN A 252 -6.72 -23.65 6.43
C ASN A 252 -8.07 -22.98 6.08
N GLY A 253 -8.09 -21.66 5.90
CA GLY A 253 -9.29 -20.93 5.49
C GLY A 253 -9.59 -21.01 4.00
N LYS A 254 -10.57 -20.22 3.57
CA LYS A 254 -11.08 -20.17 2.20
C LYS A 254 -11.19 -18.74 1.72
N LEU A 255 -10.89 -18.54 0.44
CA LEU A 255 -11.04 -17.28 -0.27
C LEU A 255 -12.39 -17.22 -0.99
N TYR A 256 -12.98 -16.04 -1.01
CA TYR A 256 -14.20 -15.73 -1.72
C TYR A 256 -14.08 -14.40 -2.44
N ALA A 257 -14.77 -14.24 -3.57
CA ALA A 257 -14.73 -13.03 -4.39
C ALA A 257 -16.12 -12.39 -4.48
N PHE A 258 -16.20 -11.06 -4.47
CA PHE A 258 -17.47 -10.33 -4.51
C PHE A 258 -18.12 -10.36 -5.90
N VAL A 259 -19.41 -10.71 -5.94
CA VAL A 259 -20.23 -10.73 -7.16
C VAL A 259 -21.52 -9.96 -6.89
N ALA A 260 -21.85 -9.01 -7.77
CA ALA A 260 -23.15 -8.34 -7.74
C ALA A 260 -24.26 -9.31 -8.20
N ASP A 261 -25.43 -9.23 -7.58
CA ASP A 261 -26.57 -10.10 -7.91
C ASP A 261 -27.08 -9.86 -9.35
N ASN A 262 -26.98 -8.62 -9.82
CA ASN A 262 -27.28 -8.26 -11.20
C ASN A 262 -26.02 -8.37 -12.05
N SER A 263 -25.96 -9.38 -12.93
CA SER A 263 -24.80 -9.63 -13.78
C SER A 263 -24.48 -8.51 -14.78
N ALA A 264 -25.40 -7.56 -15.01
CA ALA A 264 -25.18 -6.38 -15.83
C ALA A 264 -24.52 -5.21 -15.07
N ILE A 265 -24.33 -5.35 -13.75
CA ILE A 265 -23.55 -4.43 -12.93
C ILE A 265 -22.32 -5.23 -12.50
N ASN A 266 -21.27 -5.20 -13.30
CA ASN A 266 -20.11 -6.07 -13.11
C ASN A 266 -18.79 -5.32 -13.09
N ASP A 267 -18.78 -4.00 -13.28
CA ASP A 267 -17.59 -3.19 -13.17
C ASP A 267 -17.82 -1.82 -12.49
N TYR A 268 -16.71 -1.16 -12.17
CA TYR A 268 -16.62 0.19 -11.58
C TYR A 268 -17.44 1.24 -12.34
N GLY A 269 -17.52 1.13 -13.67
CA GLY A 269 -18.25 2.07 -14.53
C GLY A 269 -19.76 1.92 -14.47
N ASP A 270 -20.25 0.76 -14.01
CA ASP A 270 -21.70 0.48 -13.91
C ASP A 270 -22.36 1.12 -12.69
N ILE A 271 -21.59 1.53 -11.68
CA ILE A 271 -22.12 2.13 -10.44
C ILE A 271 -22.00 3.65 -10.49
N THR A 272 -23.11 4.35 -10.21
CA THR A 272 -23.17 5.81 -10.11
C THR A 272 -23.77 6.26 -8.77
N GLU A 273 -23.49 7.48 -8.31
CA GLU A 273 -24.02 8.01 -7.04
C GLU A 273 -25.56 8.15 -7.02
N ALA A 274 -26.22 8.11 -8.18
CA ALA A 274 -27.68 8.20 -8.28
C ALA A 274 -28.38 6.83 -8.14
N MET A 275 -27.62 5.74 -8.17
CA MET A 275 -28.16 4.39 -8.06
C MET A 275 -28.46 4.00 -6.62
N ALA A 276 -29.36 3.03 -6.44
CA ALA A 276 -29.47 2.36 -5.16
C ALA A 276 -28.25 1.44 -4.95
N ALA A 277 -27.89 1.20 -3.69
CA ALA A 277 -26.84 0.26 -3.33
C ALA A 277 -27.04 -1.10 -4.02
N VAL A 278 -25.96 -1.62 -4.60
CA VAL A 278 -25.92 -2.83 -5.42
C VAL A 278 -25.85 -4.06 -4.51
N PRO A 279 -26.87 -4.93 -4.48
CA PRO A 279 -26.80 -6.15 -3.70
C PRO A 279 -25.83 -7.15 -4.33
N GLY A 280 -25.18 -7.94 -3.49
CA GLY A 280 -24.24 -8.98 -3.92
C GLY A 280 -23.91 -10.00 -2.83
N ALA A 281 -23.06 -10.94 -3.21
CA ALA A 281 -22.59 -12.04 -2.39
C ALA A 281 -21.13 -12.38 -2.68
N PHE A 282 -20.51 -13.17 -1.81
CA PHE A 282 -19.16 -13.67 -2.01
C PHE A 282 -19.19 -15.15 -2.43
N ILE A 283 -18.61 -15.46 -3.59
CA ILE A 283 -18.54 -16.82 -4.12
C ILE A 283 -17.18 -17.44 -3.82
N GLU A 284 -17.13 -18.74 -3.52
CA GLU A 284 -15.88 -19.43 -3.15
C GLU A 284 -14.92 -19.54 -4.36
N VAL A 285 -13.68 -19.11 -4.16
CA VAL A 285 -12.59 -19.31 -5.12
C VAL A 285 -12.03 -20.73 -4.92
N PRO A 286 -11.88 -21.55 -5.98
CA PRO A 286 -11.29 -22.87 -5.87
C PRO A 286 -9.92 -22.80 -5.18
N ARG A 287 -9.69 -23.67 -4.19
CA ARG A 287 -8.48 -23.61 -3.34
C ARG A 287 -7.17 -23.57 -4.14
N ALA A 288 -7.05 -24.35 -5.21
CA ALA A 288 -5.87 -24.36 -6.07
C ALA A 288 -5.60 -23.02 -6.78
N ILE A 289 -6.67 -22.27 -7.10
CA ILE A 289 -6.60 -20.92 -7.66
C ILE A 289 -6.28 -19.92 -6.54
N ALA A 290 -6.99 -20.00 -5.41
CA ALA A 290 -6.78 -19.13 -4.26
C ALA A 290 -5.34 -19.19 -3.75
N THR A 291 -4.76 -20.39 -3.59
CA THR A 291 -3.36 -20.53 -3.16
C THR A 291 -2.36 -20.36 -4.28
N GLY A 292 -2.81 -20.39 -5.54
CA GLY A 292 -1.94 -20.50 -6.70
C GLY A 292 -1.16 -21.81 -6.80
N LYS A 293 -1.55 -22.87 -6.08
CA LYS A 293 -0.71 -24.08 -5.94
C LYS A 293 -1.44 -25.38 -6.21
N ILE A 294 -0.79 -26.28 -6.95
CA ILE A 294 -1.18 -27.69 -7.15
C ILE A 294 0.02 -28.56 -6.84
N ASN A 295 -0.14 -29.53 -5.92
CA ASN A 295 0.94 -30.45 -5.51
C ASN A 295 2.24 -29.73 -5.09
N GLY A 296 2.12 -28.54 -4.48
CA GLY A 296 3.25 -27.75 -3.99
C GLY A 296 3.97 -26.88 -5.03
N ARG A 297 3.60 -26.95 -6.31
CA ARG A 297 4.11 -26.03 -7.34
C ARG A 297 3.11 -24.93 -7.67
N GLU A 298 3.61 -23.82 -8.20
CA GLU A 298 2.79 -22.74 -8.74
C GLU A 298 1.98 -23.20 -9.96
N VAL A 299 0.76 -22.70 -10.05
CA VAL A 299 -0.14 -22.94 -11.17
C VAL A 299 0.14 -21.98 -12.32
N THR A 300 -0.22 -22.42 -13.51
CA THR A 300 -0.20 -21.62 -14.74
C THR A 300 -1.54 -21.72 -15.45
N SER A 301 -1.77 -20.91 -16.48
CA SER A 301 -2.99 -20.99 -17.29
C SER A 301 -3.26 -22.40 -17.85
N ALA A 302 -2.20 -23.14 -18.19
CA ALA A 302 -2.30 -24.48 -18.77
C ALA A 302 -2.95 -25.51 -17.82
N ASP A 303 -2.78 -25.34 -16.51
CA ASP A 303 -3.33 -26.26 -15.49
C ASP A 303 -4.87 -26.25 -15.46
N PHE A 304 -5.47 -25.17 -15.93
CA PHE A 304 -6.91 -24.96 -15.96
C PHE A 304 -7.48 -24.90 -17.38
N GLY A 305 -6.64 -25.10 -18.41
CA GLY A 305 -7.04 -24.94 -19.82
C GLY A 305 -7.36 -23.50 -20.20
N TYR A 306 -6.86 -22.53 -19.45
CA TYR A 306 -7.04 -21.10 -19.71
C TYR A 306 -6.08 -20.62 -20.82
N PRO A 307 -6.42 -19.54 -21.55
CA PRO A 307 -5.48 -18.89 -22.44
C PRO A 307 -4.25 -18.39 -21.68
N ALA A 308 -3.11 -18.33 -22.38
CA ALA A 308 -1.95 -17.63 -21.87
C ALA A 308 -2.28 -16.12 -21.70
N PRO A 309 -1.55 -15.41 -20.82
CA PRO A 309 -1.70 -13.97 -20.68
C PRO A 309 -1.58 -13.24 -22.04
N PRO A 310 -2.30 -12.12 -22.24
CA PRO A 310 -2.33 -11.40 -23.52
C PRO A 310 -1.00 -10.70 -23.85
N SER A 311 -0.08 -10.62 -22.90
CA SER A 311 1.22 -9.96 -23.02
C SER A 311 2.27 -10.73 -22.22
N SER A 312 3.51 -10.75 -22.70
CA SER A 312 4.65 -11.28 -21.94
C SER A 312 5.02 -10.46 -20.71
N ALA A 313 4.48 -9.25 -20.57
CA ALA A 313 4.65 -8.42 -19.38
C ALA A 313 3.82 -8.91 -18.18
N ILE A 314 2.80 -9.74 -18.42
CA ILE A 314 1.98 -10.36 -17.38
C ILE A 314 2.50 -11.78 -17.18
N PRO A 315 3.05 -12.13 -16.00
CA PRO A 315 3.53 -13.48 -15.75
C PRO A 315 2.40 -14.51 -15.92
N ASN A 316 2.70 -15.59 -16.64
CA ASN A 316 1.80 -16.75 -16.69
C ASN A 316 1.91 -17.55 -15.39
N GLY A 317 1.28 -17.05 -14.34
CA GLY A 317 1.35 -17.60 -12.99
C GLY A 317 0.03 -17.46 -12.23
N PRO A 318 0.07 -17.69 -10.91
CA PRO A 318 -1.08 -17.62 -10.02
C PRO A 318 -1.99 -16.39 -10.16
N GLN A 319 -1.44 -15.17 -10.26
CA GLN A 319 -2.24 -13.95 -10.35
C GLN A 319 -3.09 -13.93 -11.64
N TRP A 320 -2.49 -14.28 -12.78
CA TRP A 320 -3.22 -14.40 -14.05
C TRP A 320 -4.34 -15.45 -13.96
N VAL A 321 -4.08 -16.58 -13.31
CA VAL A 321 -5.07 -17.64 -13.13
C VAL A 321 -6.25 -17.16 -12.28
N LEU A 322 -5.98 -16.41 -11.21
CA LEU A 322 -7.02 -15.83 -10.36
C LEU A 322 -7.85 -14.78 -11.12
N GLU A 323 -7.21 -13.82 -11.77
CA GLU A 323 -7.87 -12.78 -12.59
C GLU A 323 -8.72 -13.40 -13.71
N HIS A 324 -8.19 -14.40 -14.41
CA HIS A 324 -8.96 -15.08 -15.46
C HIS A 324 -10.17 -15.83 -14.90
N TRP A 325 -10.03 -16.50 -13.76
CA TRP A 325 -11.16 -17.13 -13.07
C TRP A 325 -12.18 -16.10 -12.61
N SER A 326 -11.75 -14.95 -12.09
CA SER A 326 -12.62 -13.84 -11.67
C SER A 326 -13.49 -13.35 -12.83
N ASN A 327 -12.89 -13.14 -14.00
CA ASN A 327 -13.61 -12.77 -15.22
C ASN A 327 -14.63 -13.82 -15.66
N LEU A 328 -14.26 -15.10 -15.65
CA LEU A 328 -15.17 -16.20 -16.02
C LEU A 328 -16.38 -16.32 -15.09
N ASN A 329 -16.25 -15.90 -13.83
CA ASN A 329 -17.29 -16.01 -12.81
C ASN A 329 -18.00 -14.68 -12.55
N ASN A 330 -17.80 -13.68 -13.42
CA ASN A 330 -18.39 -12.36 -13.32
C ASN A 330 -18.14 -11.67 -11.97
N VAL A 331 -16.98 -11.91 -11.36
CA VAL A 331 -16.53 -11.17 -10.18
C VAL A 331 -16.46 -9.69 -10.54
N PHE A 332 -16.95 -8.85 -9.62
CA PHE A 332 -17.06 -7.41 -9.85
C PHE A 332 -15.67 -6.81 -10.07
N GLN A 333 -15.50 -6.10 -11.18
CA GLN A 333 -14.26 -5.46 -11.60
C GLN A 333 -14.19 -4.04 -11.05
N PHE A 334 -13.40 -3.85 -10.01
CA PHE A 334 -12.93 -2.54 -9.58
C PHE A 334 -11.82 -2.05 -10.51
N ILE A 335 -11.38 -0.80 -10.38
CA ILE A 335 -10.22 -0.34 -11.17
C ILE A 335 -8.92 -0.74 -10.48
N ARG A 336 -8.73 -0.28 -9.23
CA ARG A 336 -7.53 -0.49 -8.40
C ARG A 336 -7.93 -0.31 -6.94
N VAL A 337 -8.36 -1.39 -6.29
CA VAL A 337 -8.73 -1.33 -4.86
C VAL A 337 -7.45 -1.27 -4.04
N GLU A 338 -7.23 -0.10 -3.45
CA GLU A 338 -6.17 0.14 -2.47
C GLU A 338 -6.74 -0.17 -1.06
N ASP A 339 -6.60 0.77 -0.14
CA ASP A 339 -6.72 0.50 1.28
C ASP A 339 -8.18 0.32 1.71
N ILE A 340 -8.39 -0.61 2.65
CA ILE A 340 -9.68 -0.91 3.24
C ILE A 340 -9.71 -0.41 4.69
N ALA A 341 -10.84 0.14 5.13
CA ALA A 341 -11.10 0.43 6.54
C ALA A 341 -12.55 0.10 6.92
N TYR A 342 -12.90 0.08 8.20
CA TYR A 342 -14.29 -0.17 8.62
C TYR A 342 -14.80 0.88 9.61
N ASN A 343 -16.11 1.13 9.58
CA ASN A 343 -16.74 2.06 10.51
C ASN A 343 -16.69 1.51 11.96
N ARG A 344 -16.01 2.21 12.86
CA ARG A 344 -15.81 1.75 14.25
C ARG A 344 -17.10 1.64 15.09
N THR A 345 -18.21 2.24 14.64
CA THR A 345 -19.52 2.13 15.31
C THR A 345 -20.46 1.11 14.65
N SER A 346 -20.17 0.74 13.40
CA SER A 346 -20.90 -0.28 12.64
C SER A 346 -19.90 -1.08 11.80
N PRO A 347 -19.12 -2.01 12.40
CA PRO A 347 -17.96 -2.61 11.74
C PRO A 347 -18.27 -3.46 10.50
N ARG A 348 -19.55 -3.75 10.24
CA ARG A 348 -19.99 -4.36 8.97
C ARG A 348 -20.10 -3.36 7.81
N THR A 349 -19.97 -2.07 8.07
CA THR A 349 -19.82 -1.02 7.06
C THR A 349 -18.34 -0.81 6.83
N VAL A 350 -17.89 -1.11 5.62
CA VAL A 350 -16.50 -1.11 5.18
C VAL A 350 -16.32 -0.04 4.10
N TYR A 351 -15.22 0.67 4.13
CA TYR A 351 -14.81 1.66 3.15
C TYR A 351 -13.66 1.07 2.32
N LEU A 352 -13.75 1.20 1.00
CA LEU A 352 -12.73 0.74 0.05
C LEU A 352 -12.27 1.96 -0.74
N ALA A 353 -10.98 2.25 -0.70
CA ALA A 353 -10.38 3.18 -1.64
C ALA A 353 -10.25 2.47 -2.99
N ASP A 354 -10.78 3.08 -4.05
CA ASP A 354 -10.44 2.69 -5.42
C ASP A 354 -9.83 3.91 -6.09
N THR A 355 -8.53 3.83 -6.38
CA THR A 355 -7.70 4.97 -6.78
C THR A 355 -8.01 5.48 -8.19
N GLY A 356 -8.74 4.68 -8.97
CA GLY A 356 -9.05 4.97 -10.37
C GLY A 356 -7.86 4.72 -11.31
N GLU A 357 -8.04 5.06 -12.60
CA GLU A 357 -7.00 4.92 -13.61
C GLU A 357 -7.34 5.88 -14.75
N PRO A 358 -6.53 6.93 -14.99
CA PRO A 358 -6.80 7.93 -16.03
C PRO A 358 -6.84 7.33 -17.43
N ARG A 359 -6.42 6.09 -17.65
CA ARG A 359 -6.51 5.39 -18.94
C ARG A 359 -7.65 4.39 -19.03
N ALA A 360 -8.47 4.23 -17.98
CA ALA A 360 -9.59 3.30 -17.99
C ALA A 360 -10.69 3.78 -18.95
N ILE A 361 -11.13 2.88 -19.82
CA ILE A 361 -12.13 3.12 -20.86
C ILE A 361 -13.12 1.95 -20.93
N SER A 362 -14.31 2.20 -21.49
CA SER A 362 -15.24 1.11 -21.81
C SER A 362 -14.64 0.19 -22.87
N SER A 363 -14.67 -1.12 -22.62
CA SER A 363 -14.12 -2.15 -23.52
C SER A 363 -15.06 -3.35 -23.59
N GLY A 364 -16.11 -3.22 -24.40
CA GLY A 364 -17.16 -4.24 -24.50
C GLY A 364 -18.08 -4.21 -23.28
N THR A 365 -18.14 -5.31 -22.52
CA THR A 365 -19.01 -5.46 -21.33
C THR A 365 -18.26 -5.25 -20.01
N ARG A 366 -17.01 -4.77 -20.07
CA ARG A 366 -16.14 -4.53 -18.93
C ARG A 366 -15.26 -3.31 -19.20
N LEU A 367 -14.59 -2.79 -18.18
CA LEU A 367 -13.55 -1.78 -18.36
C LEU A 367 -12.29 -2.40 -18.95
N GLY A 368 -11.61 -1.62 -19.78
CA GLY A 368 -10.30 -1.95 -20.32
C GLY A 368 -9.36 -0.75 -20.25
N ARG A 369 -8.11 -0.97 -20.64
CA ARG A 369 -7.08 0.06 -20.60
C ARG A 369 -6.83 0.66 -21.99
N GLY A 370 -6.98 1.99 -22.10
CA GLY A 370 -6.60 2.74 -23.29
C GLY A 370 -5.08 2.83 -23.47
N SER A 371 -4.61 3.28 -24.63
CA SER A 371 -3.18 3.49 -24.92
C SER A 371 -2.56 4.57 -24.01
N SER A 372 -1.23 4.67 -24.01
CA SER A 372 -0.54 5.76 -23.30
C SER A 372 -1.06 7.13 -23.75
N GLY A 373 -1.28 8.05 -22.81
CA GLY A 373 -1.87 9.37 -23.08
C GLY A 373 -3.38 9.39 -23.28
N THR A 374 -4.09 8.28 -23.02
CA THR A 374 -5.56 8.28 -22.97
C THR A 374 -6.04 9.12 -21.78
N ASN A 375 -7.07 9.94 -21.99
CA ASN A 375 -7.85 10.57 -20.93
C ASN A 375 -9.20 9.86 -20.82
N GLY A 376 -9.28 8.92 -19.89
CA GLY A 376 -10.45 8.13 -19.53
C GLY A 376 -11.40 8.89 -18.60
N ALA A 377 -12.46 8.21 -18.18
CA ALA A 377 -13.52 8.81 -17.37
C ALA A 377 -13.23 8.79 -15.86
N TYR A 378 -12.16 8.11 -15.42
CA TYR A 378 -11.91 7.80 -14.01
C TYR A 378 -10.55 8.31 -13.51
N PRO A 379 -10.30 9.63 -13.55
CA PRO A 379 -9.00 10.21 -13.27
C PRO A 379 -8.68 10.40 -11.78
N ASN A 380 -9.61 10.21 -10.85
CA ASN A 380 -9.38 10.55 -9.44
C ASN A 380 -9.85 9.49 -8.46
N GLY A 381 -10.59 8.47 -8.90
CA GLY A 381 -11.06 7.39 -8.05
C GLY A 381 -12.29 7.77 -7.22
N ARG A 382 -12.63 6.88 -6.27
CA ARG A 382 -13.75 7.05 -5.34
C ARG A 382 -13.58 6.21 -4.08
N ILE A 383 -14.35 6.54 -3.04
CA ILE A 383 -14.54 5.64 -1.90
C ILE A 383 -15.82 4.85 -2.08
N TYR A 384 -15.73 3.52 -2.07
CA TYR A 384 -16.91 2.65 -1.98
C TYR A 384 -17.28 2.40 -0.51
N GLU A 385 -18.58 2.27 -0.24
CA GLU A 385 -19.12 1.75 1.00
C GLU A 385 -19.71 0.36 0.77
N LEU A 386 -19.09 -0.67 1.36
CA LEU A 386 -19.60 -2.03 1.39
C LEU A 386 -20.25 -2.30 2.74
N ARG A 387 -21.54 -2.63 2.74
CA ARG A 387 -22.25 -3.11 3.95
C ARG A 387 -22.37 -4.62 3.88
N LEU A 388 -21.70 -5.33 4.79
CA LEU A 388 -21.77 -6.78 4.91
C LEU A 388 -23.03 -7.24 5.65
N GLY A 389 -23.57 -8.39 5.25
CA GLY A 389 -24.69 -9.03 5.92
C GLY A 389 -24.34 -9.66 7.26
N SER A 390 -25.33 -10.23 7.95
CA SER A 390 -25.11 -11.04 9.14
C SER A 390 -24.36 -12.35 8.84
N ASN A 391 -24.56 -12.88 7.63
CA ASN A 391 -23.68 -13.86 7.01
C ASN A 391 -22.62 -13.09 6.20
N PRO A 392 -21.31 -13.22 6.50
CA PRO A 392 -20.28 -12.46 5.78
C PRO A 392 -20.22 -12.79 4.28
N LEU A 393 -20.80 -13.92 3.85
CA LEU A 393 -20.78 -14.36 2.45
C LEU A 393 -22.03 -13.95 1.65
N ALA A 394 -23.05 -13.37 2.28
CA ALA A 394 -24.32 -13.09 1.63
C ALA A 394 -25.01 -11.82 2.15
N GLY A 395 -25.82 -11.19 1.32
CA GLY A 395 -26.56 -9.98 1.70
C GLY A 395 -25.65 -8.77 1.87
N ALA A 396 -24.55 -8.72 1.11
CA ALA A 396 -23.73 -7.54 1.02
C ALA A 396 -24.39 -6.51 0.11
N THR A 397 -24.17 -5.22 0.37
CA THR A 397 -24.54 -4.14 -0.56
C THR A 397 -23.35 -3.22 -0.79
N LEU A 398 -23.04 -2.94 -2.05
CA LEU A 398 -21.99 -2.02 -2.47
C LEU A 398 -22.60 -0.69 -2.94
N ASP A 399 -22.08 0.41 -2.45
CA ASP A 399 -22.49 1.77 -2.83
C ASP A 399 -21.26 2.65 -2.98
N ILE A 400 -21.41 3.82 -3.60
CA ILE A 400 -20.38 4.86 -3.49
C ILE A 400 -20.66 5.62 -2.20
N LEU A 401 -19.64 5.82 -1.36
CA LEU A 401 -19.79 6.64 -0.15
C LEU A 401 -20.30 8.03 -0.57
N PRO A 402 -21.40 8.55 -0.01
CA PRO A 402 -22.01 9.77 -0.52
C PRO A 402 -21.06 10.98 -0.56
N GLY A 403 -20.88 11.56 -1.73
CA GLY A 403 -19.98 12.70 -1.96
C GLY A 403 -18.50 12.31 -2.07
N ALA A 404 -18.20 11.02 -2.22
CA ALA A 404 -16.85 10.50 -2.39
C ALA A 404 -16.62 9.88 -3.78
N ASN A 405 -17.37 10.30 -4.80
CA ASN A 405 -17.04 10.06 -6.21
C ASN A 405 -16.18 11.20 -6.77
N PHE A 406 -14.86 11.06 -6.68
CA PHE A 406 -13.93 12.14 -7.04
C PHE A 406 -13.72 12.27 -8.56
N ASP A 407 -14.04 11.22 -9.32
CA ASP A 407 -14.03 11.24 -10.79
C ASP A 407 -14.97 12.29 -11.37
N LEU A 408 -16.09 12.60 -10.69
CA LEU A 408 -17.00 13.68 -11.08
C LEU A 408 -16.33 15.07 -11.12
N GLY A 409 -15.23 15.23 -10.38
CA GLY A 409 -14.40 16.43 -10.38
C GLY A 409 -13.59 16.63 -11.66
N GLY A 410 -13.41 15.56 -12.46
CA GLY A 410 -12.61 15.56 -13.69
C GLY A 410 -11.11 15.81 -13.47
N TYR A 411 -10.38 15.99 -14.57
CA TYR A 411 -8.95 16.32 -14.55
C TYR A 411 -8.69 17.75 -14.06
N GLN A 412 -7.50 17.97 -13.48
CA GLN A 412 -6.98 19.31 -13.16
C GLN A 412 -7.86 20.12 -12.21
N ASN A 413 -8.43 19.45 -11.19
CA ASN A 413 -9.30 20.08 -10.21
C ASN A 413 -8.73 19.91 -8.80
N ALA A 414 -8.18 20.97 -8.22
CA ALA A 414 -7.55 20.92 -6.90
C ALA A 414 -8.55 20.73 -5.74
N ASN A 415 -9.85 20.82 -6.00
CA ASN A 415 -10.89 20.80 -4.95
C ASN A 415 -11.44 19.40 -4.66
N VAL A 416 -10.96 18.36 -5.34
CA VAL A 416 -11.34 16.97 -5.08
C VAL A 416 -10.14 16.20 -4.53
N VAL A 417 -10.43 15.05 -3.92
CA VAL A 417 -9.41 14.06 -3.59
C VAL A 417 -8.83 13.50 -4.91
N HIS A 418 -7.53 13.29 -4.97
CA HIS A 418 -6.81 12.71 -6.10
C HIS A 418 -6.27 11.35 -5.69
N GLN A 419 -6.74 10.26 -6.32
CA GLN A 419 -6.24 8.91 -6.07
C GLN A 419 -6.30 8.54 -4.59
N PRO A 420 -7.51 8.31 -4.04
CA PRO A 420 -7.61 7.87 -2.67
C PRO A 420 -6.88 6.54 -2.51
N ASP A 421 -6.00 6.51 -1.51
CA ASP A 421 -5.15 5.37 -1.20
C ASP A 421 -5.41 4.96 0.26
N ASN A 422 -4.50 5.30 1.19
CA ASN A 422 -4.60 4.76 2.54
C ASN A 422 -5.79 5.32 3.32
N LEU A 423 -6.43 4.44 4.11
CA LEU A 423 -7.65 4.72 4.85
C LEU A 423 -7.49 4.41 6.34
N GLU A 424 -7.95 5.33 7.18
CA GLU A 424 -8.17 5.07 8.60
C GLU A 424 -9.49 5.68 9.05
N THR A 425 -10.12 5.07 10.04
CA THR A 425 -11.35 5.57 10.62
C THR A 425 -11.16 5.98 12.07
N THR A 426 -11.94 6.94 12.52
CA THR A 426 -12.26 7.11 13.93
C THR A 426 -13.72 6.74 14.16
N ARG A 427 -14.25 7.06 15.35
CA ARG A 427 -15.68 6.91 15.63
C ARG A 427 -16.56 7.78 14.72
N ASP A 428 -16.04 8.92 14.25
CA ASP A 428 -16.80 10.01 13.64
C ASP A 428 -16.31 10.43 12.25
N ALA A 429 -15.15 9.94 11.80
CA ALA A 429 -14.57 10.31 10.53
C ALA A 429 -13.89 9.15 9.81
N LEU A 430 -13.78 9.28 8.49
CA LEU A 430 -12.85 8.56 7.64
C LEU A 430 -11.73 9.52 7.25
N TYR A 431 -10.50 9.05 7.27
CA TYR A 431 -9.30 9.75 6.82
C TYR A 431 -8.83 9.08 5.54
N ILE A 432 -8.47 9.90 4.55
CA ILE A 432 -8.13 9.46 3.19
C ILE A 432 -6.81 10.11 2.83
N GLN A 433 -5.79 9.30 2.53
CA GLN A 433 -4.52 9.75 1.98
C GLN A 433 -4.55 9.71 0.45
N GLU A 434 -3.68 10.49 -0.20
CA GLU A 434 -3.57 10.58 -1.66
C GLU A 434 -2.23 10.01 -2.15
N ASP A 435 -2.26 9.08 -3.11
CA ASP A 435 -1.15 8.76 -4.02
C ASP A 435 -1.39 9.37 -5.40
N THR A 436 -0.99 10.63 -5.53
CA THR A 436 -1.38 11.41 -6.70
C THR A 436 -0.75 10.90 -7.99
N GLY A 437 -1.59 10.39 -8.89
CA GLY A 437 -1.17 9.96 -10.21
C GLY A 437 -0.56 11.10 -11.04
N ALA A 438 0.38 10.75 -11.92
CA ALA A 438 1.20 11.74 -12.64
C ALA A 438 0.41 12.78 -13.45
N HIS A 439 -0.84 12.52 -13.86
CA HIS A 439 -1.72 13.47 -14.54
C HIS A 439 -2.25 14.60 -13.64
N ASN A 440 -2.21 14.41 -12.32
CA ASN A 440 -2.52 15.42 -11.32
C ASN A 440 -1.27 16.23 -10.90
N SER A 441 -0.10 15.93 -11.46
CA SER A 441 1.13 16.67 -11.19
C SER A 441 1.19 18.05 -11.86
N SER A 442 1.94 18.98 -11.25
CA SER A 442 2.22 20.29 -11.88
C SER A 442 3.03 20.20 -13.18
N SER A 443 3.81 19.13 -13.35
CA SER A 443 4.65 18.90 -14.53
C SER A 443 4.52 17.44 -14.98
N PRO A 444 3.37 17.07 -15.54
CA PRO A 444 3.08 15.68 -15.87
C PRO A 444 3.96 15.19 -17.03
N PRO A 445 4.14 13.86 -17.16
CA PRO A 445 4.81 13.26 -18.31
C PRO A 445 4.03 13.52 -19.61
N THR A 446 4.69 13.28 -20.76
CA THR A 446 4.10 13.50 -22.09
C THR A 446 2.78 12.74 -22.24
N GLY A 447 1.69 13.45 -22.54
CA GLY A 447 0.36 12.88 -22.73
C GLY A 447 -0.73 13.56 -21.91
N TYR A 448 -0.36 14.22 -20.80
CA TYR A 448 -1.28 15.04 -20.01
C TYR A 448 -0.95 16.53 -20.12
N ALA A 449 -1.97 17.37 -20.02
CA ALA A 449 -1.77 18.82 -19.97
C ALA A 449 -1.25 19.21 -18.58
N ALA A 450 -0.31 20.16 -18.53
CA ALA A 450 0.21 20.69 -17.27
C ALA A 450 -0.92 21.22 -16.38
N PHE A 451 -0.80 21.02 -15.07
CA PHE A 451 -1.75 21.50 -14.08
C PHE A 451 -1.11 22.56 -13.16
N PRO A 452 -1.10 23.85 -13.54
CA PRO A 452 -0.50 24.90 -12.71
C PRO A 452 -1.10 25.01 -11.30
N GLY A 453 -2.34 24.54 -11.11
CA GLY A 453 -3.05 24.52 -9.85
C GLY A 453 -2.87 23.23 -9.03
N ALA A 454 -1.97 22.33 -9.42
CA ALA A 454 -1.69 21.10 -8.69
C ALA A 454 -1.36 21.37 -7.21
N THR A 455 -1.81 20.47 -6.36
CA THR A 455 -1.47 20.39 -4.94
C THR A 455 -0.40 19.32 -4.74
N ASN A 456 0.27 19.31 -3.59
CA ASN A 456 0.94 18.09 -3.16
C ASN A 456 -0.13 17.09 -2.67
N ALA A 457 0.27 15.83 -2.44
CA ALA A 457 -0.60 14.85 -1.80
C ALA A 457 -1.10 15.35 -0.43
N ARG A 458 -2.34 15.00 -0.07
CA ARG A 458 -3.04 15.49 1.12
C ARG A 458 -3.64 14.36 1.91
N ILE A 459 -3.87 14.67 3.18
CA ILE A 459 -4.73 13.88 4.04
C ILE A 459 -6.06 14.62 4.20
N TRP A 460 -7.14 13.95 3.83
CA TRP A 460 -8.51 14.46 3.93
C TRP A 460 -9.22 13.81 5.11
N ARG A 461 -10.01 14.59 5.85
CA ARG A 461 -11.01 14.09 6.81
C ARG A 461 -12.39 14.18 6.16
N TYR A 462 -13.07 13.04 6.03
CA TYR A 462 -14.48 12.92 5.71
C TYR A 462 -15.27 12.74 7.01
N ASP A 463 -16.15 13.69 7.34
CA ASP A 463 -17.01 13.59 8.51
C ASP A 463 -18.17 12.61 8.25
N LEU A 464 -18.28 11.52 9.02
CA LEU A 464 -19.29 10.48 8.76
C LEU A 464 -20.74 10.95 9.00
N THR A 465 -20.94 12.06 9.72
CA THR A 465 -22.28 12.60 9.98
C THR A 465 -22.68 13.66 8.96
N THR A 466 -21.82 14.67 8.79
CA THR A 466 -22.09 15.85 7.96
C THR A 466 -21.65 15.65 6.50
N ARG A 467 -20.81 14.64 6.23
CA ARG A 467 -20.23 14.32 4.91
C ARG A 467 -19.29 15.39 4.38
N ALA A 468 -18.83 16.29 5.25
CA ALA A 468 -17.90 17.33 4.89
C ALA A 468 -16.50 16.72 4.68
N LEU A 469 -15.87 17.07 3.55
CA LEU A 469 -14.46 16.81 3.27
C LEU A 469 -13.63 18.03 3.67
N THR A 470 -12.54 17.81 4.40
CA THR A 470 -11.63 18.87 4.83
C THR A 470 -10.19 18.37 4.78
N VAL A 471 -9.30 19.11 4.13
CA VAL A 471 -7.86 18.83 4.15
C VAL A 471 -7.32 19.06 5.56
N VAL A 472 -6.72 18.04 6.17
CA VAL A 472 -6.12 18.12 7.51
C VAL A 472 -4.60 18.17 7.47
N ALA A 473 -3.98 17.70 6.39
CA ALA A 473 -2.55 17.86 6.15
C ALA A 473 -2.25 17.87 4.64
N GLU A 474 -1.10 18.43 4.26
CA GLU A 474 -0.58 18.41 2.89
C GLU A 474 0.92 18.13 2.94
N VAL A 475 1.42 17.26 2.06
CA VAL A 475 2.85 16.92 1.97
C VAL A 475 3.67 18.18 1.72
N ASN A 476 4.77 18.31 2.46
CA ASN A 476 5.73 19.38 2.33
C ASN A 476 6.95 18.89 1.52
N GLN A 477 7.00 19.25 0.24
CA GLN A 477 8.12 18.94 -0.65
C GLN A 477 9.26 19.98 -0.57
N ALA A 478 9.11 21.04 0.24
CA ALA A 478 10.10 22.12 0.35
C ALA A 478 11.12 21.86 1.47
N ILE A 479 11.71 20.66 1.47
CA ILE A 479 12.65 20.22 2.49
C ILE A 479 14.09 20.61 2.13
N THR A 480 14.84 21.09 3.12
CA THR A 480 16.25 21.45 2.92
C THR A 480 17.06 20.23 2.47
N GLY A 481 17.64 20.31 1.28
CA GLY A 481 18.45 19.23 0.69
C GLY A 481 17.66 18.26 -0.20
N ALA A 482 16.33 18.35 -0.25
CA ALA A 482 15.53 17.61 -1.21
C ALA A 482 15.73 18.16 -2.63
N PRO A 483 15.73 17.29 -3.66
CA PRO A 483 15.69 17.73 -5.04
C PRO A 483 14.36 18.44 -5.34
N ALA A 484 14.37 19.34 -6.32
CA ALA A 484 13.13 19.97 -6.78
C ALA A 484 12.20 18.91 -7.38
N ALA A 485 11.03 18.73 -6.77
CA ALA A 485 9.98 17.85 -7.26
C ALA A 485 8.79 18.66 -7.77
N ALA A 486 8.11 18.15 -8.80
CA ALA A 486 6.83 18.68 -9.22
C ALA A 486 5.80 18.44 -8.10
N ARG A 487 4.79 19.30 -7.97
CA ARG A 487 3.70 19.03 -7.02
C ARG A 487 2.96 17.75 -7.41
N GLY A 488 2.51 17.00 -6.41
CA GLY A 488 1.87 15.71 -6.60
C GLY A 488 2.85 14.66 -7.10
N THR A 489 4.12 14.75 -6.68
CA THR A 489 5.11 13.70 -6.93
C THR A 489 5.33 12.86 -5.69
N TRP A 490 5.31 13.45 -4.50
CA TRP A 490 5.39 12.71 -3.25
C TRP A 490 3.99 12.30 -2.79
N GLU A 491 3.94 11.20 -2.06
CA GLU A 491 2.74 10.57 -1.54
C GLU A 491 2.62 10.83 -0.02
N SER A 492 1.40 11.03 0.45
CA SER A 492 1.09 10.85 1.87
C SER A 492 0.73 9.38 2.07
N SER A 493 1.45 8.65 2.92
CA SER A 493 1.31 7.19 3.02
C SER A 493 1.04 6.74 4.46
N GLY A 494 0.60 5.50 4.66
CA GLY A 494 0.37 4.82 5.93
C GLY A 494 -0.26 5.67 7.05
N ILE A 495 -1.53 5.44 7.40
CA ILE A 495 -2.20 6.16 8.49
C ILE A 495 -2.77 5.21 9.54
N VAL A 496 -2.56 5.51 10.82
CA VAL A 496 -3.21 4.78 11.91
C VAL A 496 -3.62 5.71 13.05
N ASP A 497 -4.82 5.48 13.60
CA ASP A 497 -5.29 6.17 14.80
C ASP A 497 -4.42 5.78 15.99
N ALA A 498 -3.57 6.71 16.40
CA ALA A 498 -2.66 6.57 17.53
C ALA A 498 -3.22 7.23 18.79
N SER A 499 -4.54 7.47 18.87
CA SER A 499 -5.17 8.12 20.02
C SER A 499 -4.93 7.39 21.34
N ALA A 500 -4.87 6.05 21.30
CA ALA A 500 -4.54 5.22 22.47
C ALA A 500 -3.11 5.43 22.98
N VAL A 501 -2.20 5.88 22.11
CA VAL A 501 -0.78 6.09 22.42
C VAL A 501 -0.52 7.54 22.82
N PHE A 502 -0.93 8.50 21.98
CA PHE A 502 -0.53 9.91 22.07
C PHE A 502 -1.65 10.86 22.53
N GLY A 503 -2.79 10.31 22.92
CA GLY A 503 -3.99 11.05 23.33
C GLY A 503 -4.95 11.33 22.18
N PRO A 504 -6.20 11.72 22.47
CA PRO A 504 -7.27 11.86 21.47
C PRO A 504 -6.89 12.72 20.26
N GLY A 505 -7.24 12.25 19.07
CA GLY A 505 -7.02 12.98 17.81
C GLY A 505 -5.58 12.90 17.31
N ALA A 506 -4.80 11.94 17.78
CA ALA A 506 -3.44 11.69 17.31
C ALA A 506 -3.39 10.55 16.30
N PHE A 507 -2.63 10.74 15.23
CA PHE A 507 -2.41 9.75 14.17
C PHE A 507 -0.91 9.61 13.92
N LEU A 508 -0.47 8.39 13.65
CA LEU A 508 0.82 8.19 13.00
C LEU A 508 0.58 8.18 11.50
N VAL A 509 1.47 8.85 10.77
CA VAL A 509 1.39 9.02 9.32
C VAL A 509 2.79 8.93 8.70
N ASP A 510 2.91 8.36 7.51
CA ASP A 510 4.13 8.33 6.72
C ASP A 510 4.06 9.29 5.52
N VAL A 511 5.23 9.57 4.94
CA VAL A 511 5.40 10.25 3.64
C VAL A 511 6.43 9.48 2.84
N GLN A 512 6.09 9.12 1.61
CA GLN A 512 7.03 8.58 0.63
C GLN A 512 7.51 9.71 -0.29
N ALA A 513 8.81 10.02 -0.23
CA ALA A 513 9.37 11.18 -0.91
C ALA A 513 9.88 10.81 -2.32
N HIS A 514 8.97 10.37 -3.20
CA HIS A 514 9.31 9.83 -4.51
C HIS A 514 10.30 10.70 -5.29
N GLY A 515 11.33 10.03 -5.83
CA GLY A 515 12.40 10.67 -6.59
C GLY A 515 13.42 11.44 -5.74
N TRP A 516 13.25 11.54 -4.42
CA TRP A 516 14.32 11.92 -3.52
C TRP A 516 15.14 10.69 -3.11
N ASP A 517 16.03 10.28 -4.00
CA ASP A 517 16.85 9.10 -3.81
C ASP A 517 18.26 9.40 -3.26
N THR A 518 18.75 8.51 -2.40
CA THR A 518 20.19 8.37 -2.11
C THR A 518 20.74 7.15 -2.85
N GLU A 519 21.74 7.35 -3.71
CA GLU A 519 22.43 6.24 -4.38
C GLU A 519 23.19 5.39 -3.36
N ILE A 520 23.06 4.07 -3.45
CA ILE A 520 23.79 3.11 -2.63
C ILE A 520 24.90 2.47 -3.47
N PRO A 521 26.19 2.75 -3.19
CA PRO A 521 27.30 2.18 -3.93
C PRO A 521 27.34 0.65 -3.84
N GLY A 522 27.59 -0.03 -4.96
CA GLY A 522 27.86 -1.49 -4.99
C GLY A 522 26.81 -2.36 -5.70
N GLY A 523 25.82 -1.76 -6.37
CA GLY A 523 24.90 -2.51 -7.24
C GLY A 523 25.55 -3.05 -8.49
N ASN A 524 25.24 -4.30 -8.84
CA ASN A 524 25.85 -5.01 -9.97
C ASN A 524 24.90 -5.26 -11.16
N ASP A 525 23.66 -4.77 -11.11
CA ASP A 525 22.63 -5.12 -12.11
C ASP A 525 22.18 -3.92 -12.98
N PRO A 526 23.01 -3.49 -13.95
CA PRO A 526 22.57 -2.49 -14.91
C PRO A 526 21.32 -2.97 -15.68
N PRO A 527 20.37 -2.07 -16.00
CA PRO A 527 20.49 -0.61 -15.90
C PRO A 527 20.06 0.01 -14.57
N ALA A 528 19.61 -0.79 -13.59
CA ALA A 528 19.08 -0.23 -12.35
C ALA A 528 20.21 0.09 -11.36
N VAL A 529 20.11 1.26 -10.73
CA VAL A 529 21.01 1.68 -9.66
C VAL A 529 20.28 1.40 -8.35
N PRO A 530 20.89 0.69 -7.37
CA PRO A 530 20.30 0.56 -6.06
C PRO A 530 20.18 1.91 -5.38
N LYS A 531 18.97 2.21 -4.92
CA LYS A 531 18.65 3.47 -4.27
C LYS A 531 17.97 3.24 -2.93
N ARG A 532 18.03 4.29 -2.12
CA ARG A 532 17.25 4.44 -0.90
C ARG A 532 16.43 5.71 -1.07
N GLU A 533 15.14 5.55 -1.38
CA GLU A 533 14.22 6.67 -1.46
C GLU A 533 13.90 7.20 -0.07
N ASN A 534 13.91 8.52 0.07
CA ASN A 534 13.63 9.16 1.34
C ASN A 534 12.15 9.08 1.72
N GLY A 535 11.89 9.31 2.99
CA GLY A 535 10.56 9.30 3.57
C GLY A 535 10.63 9.63 5.05
N GLN A 536 9.48 9.73 5.70
CA GLN A 536 9.43 10.13 7.10
C GLN A 536 8.18 9.59 7.79
N LEU A 537 8.37 9.08 9.01
CA LEU A 537 7.29 8.82 9.94
C LEU A 537 7.04 10.07 10.78
N LEU A 538 5.77 10.48 10.89
CA LEU A 538 5.34 11.66 11.63
C LEU A 538 4.19 11.35 12.59
N LEU A 539 4.01 12.26 13.54
CA LEU A 539 2.83 12.38 14.38
C LEU A 539 1.96 13.54 13.90
N LEU A 540 0.76 13.24 13.43
CA LEU A 540 -0.28 14.21 13.09
C LEU A 540 -1.25 14.36 14.28
N ARG A 541 -1.62 15.59 14.63
CA ARG A 541 -2.59 15.87 15.71
C ARG A 541 -3.69 16.81 15.26
N ALA A 542 -4.91 16.44 15.64
CA ALA A 542 -6.08 17.30 15.57
C ALA A 542 -5.90 18.54 16.45
N PRO A 543 -6.51 19.68 16.09
CA PRO A 543 -6.59 20.83 16.98
C PRO A 543 -7.25 20.41 18.30
N SER A 544 -6.66 20.83 19.41
CA SER A 544 -7.26 20.64 20.74
C SER A 544 -8.63 21.32 20.79
N SER A 545 -9.67 20.53 21.09
CA SER A 545 -11.05 20.97 21.25
C SER A 545 -11.26 21.89 22.45
#